data_AF-A0A2G4GSA9-F1
#
_entry.id   AF-A0A2G4GSA9-F1
#
_cell.length_a   1.000
_cell.length_b   1.000
_cell.length_c   1.000
_cell.angle_alpha   90.00
_cell.angle_beta   90.00
_cell.angle_gamma   90.00
#
_symmetry.space_group_name_H-M   'P 1'
#
loop_
_entity.id
_entity.type
_entity.pdbx_description
1 polymer ?
#
loop_
_entity_poly.entity_id
_entity_poly.type
_entity_poly.pdbx_seq_one_letter_code
_entity_poly.pdbx_strand_id
1 'polypeptide(L)'
;MIPVDQYSNLSKARNSILLPDTKVLSLNGKSGVGLHNKLTGLQGLYNTGLVSAIQAVGYPNPSYSHFRATDIWNSGSDSNESWTTGWLGRYLDSRFTGYPTGYPTTAMPDPLAIQIGQMVSLAFMGPSVSMGMAISDPNSFYNLASGTTDKTPDTPAGHELAFLRLMAQQSNQYATIVKNAAAKGTNKSTKYPSTGGRQPLADQLKIVAKLISGGLKTPVYMVSLGGFDTHSQQVDTTDHTAGMHANLMQQLGDAIAAFQDDLKLLGLDNRVVGMTYSEFGRRVISNGSDGTDHGAAAPMFVFGNAVQGGVIGSNPTIPSTVTVNDNVPMQYDFRQIYASVLKDWFELSDADVKSAMGNKSFNTLPIFKNNTATVEDYVDLVSRISLNKIYPNPATENTDIEYFTEAGNVKLTVFDAMGQQVAILKEGWHGHGTYVVNFDVRGLRKGNYYVQMSQGEKRQTEVLLVQ
;
A
#
# COMPACT_ATOMS: atom_id res chain seq x y z
N MET A 1 -5.45 9.54 6.94
CA MET A 1 -6.61 9.44 7.84
C MET A 1 -6.24 10.12 9.15
N ILE A 2 -7.14 10.95 9.69
CA ILE A 2 -6.95 11.70 10.94
C ILE A 2 -7.93 11.14 11.96
N PRO A 3 -7.48 10.60 13.11
CA PRO A 3 -8.35 10.08 14.17
C PRO A 3 -8.95 11.25 14.96
N VAL A 4 -10.12 11.73 14.53
CA VAL A 4 -10.84 12.87 15.13
C VAL A 4 -11.28 12.56 16.57
N ASP A 5 -11.59 11.30 16.85
CA ASP A 5 -11.85 10.80 18.21
C ASP A 5 -10.62 10.86 19.15
N GLN A 6 -9.41 10.86 18.61
CA GLN A 6 -8.15 10.98 19.34
C GLN A 6 -7.51 12.37 19.23
N TYR A 7 -8.25 13.36 18.70
CA TYR A 7 -7.68 14.65 18.30
C TYR A 7 -7.02 15.42 19.46
N SER A 8 -7.55 15.32 20.68
CA SER A 8 -6.97 15.99 21.86
C SER A 8 -5.55 15.50 22.20
N ASN A 9 -5.28 14.20 22.06
CA ASN A 9 -3.93 13.66 22.28
C ASN A 9 -3.05 13.88 21.06
N LEU A 10 -3.62 13.76 19.84
CA LEU A 10 -2.88 14.02 18.61
C LEU A 10 -2.41 15.48 18.51
N SER A 11 -3.19 16.45 18.96
CA SER A 11 -2.81 17.87 18.94
C SER A 11 -1.66 18.19 19.88
N LYS A 12 -1.56 17.48 21.01
CA LYS A 12 -0.37 17.55 21.89
C LYS A 12 0.85 16.95 21.23
N ALA A 13 0.70 15.81 20.55
CA ALA A 13 1.78 15.12 19.85
C ALA A 13 2.23 15.87 18.57
N ARG A 14 1.34 16.59 17.88
CA ARG A 14 1.62 17.25 16.59
C ARG A 14 1.35 18.75 16.63
N ASN A 15 1.69 19.40 17.74
CA ASN A 15 1.34 20.80 17.98
C ASN A 15 1.83 21.77 16.88
N SER A 16 2.95 21.45 16.23
CA SER A 16 3.59 22.29 15.20
C SER A 16 3.13 22.02 13.77
N ILE A 17 2.33 20.97 13.53
CA ILE A 17 1.98 20.56 12.15
C ILE A 17 0.52 20.15 11.96
N LEU A 18 -0.25 19.97 13.04
CA LEU A 18 -1.63 19.50 12.92
C LEU A 18 -2.54 20.67 12.49
N LEU A 19 -3.26 20.48 11.38
CA LEU A 19 -4.34 21.36 10.96
C LEU A 19 -5.49 21.37 11.98
N PRO A 20 -6.24 22.48 12.15
CA PRO A 20 -7.40 22.54 13.04
C PRO A 20 -8.44 21.44 12.74
N ASP A 21 -9.10 20.92 13.79
CA ASP A 21 -10.14 19.89 13.69
C ASP A 21 -11.30 20.29 12.78
N THR A 22 -11.70 21.57 12.84
CA THR A 22 -12.71 22.19 11.97
C THR A 22 -12.36 22.16 10.48
N LYS A 23 -11.11 21.87 10.12
CA LYS A 23 -10.63 21.73 8.74
C LYS A 23 -10.53 20.28 8.28
N VAL A 24 -10.72 19.31 9.19
CA VAL A 24 -10.72 17.89 8.84
C VAL A 24 -11.98 17.56 8.04
N LEU A 25 -11.79 16.91 6.89
CA LEU A 25 -12.89 16.48 6.04
C LEU A 25 -13.58 15.25 6.64
N SER A 26 -14.89 15.35 6.87
CA SER A 26 -15.71 14.24 7.37
C SER A 26 -15.96 13.18 6.28
N LEU A 27 -16.19 11.94 6.71
CA LEU A 27 -16.46 10.81 5.82
C LEU A 27 -17.91 10.32 6.01
N ASN A 28 -18.64 10.13 4.91
CA ASN A 28 -20.01 9.63 4.97
C ASN A 28 -20.06 8.24 5.65
N GLY A 29 -20.98 8.06 6.59
CA GLY A 29 -21.15 6.79 7.30
C GLY A 29 -20.02 6.42 8.27
N LYS A 30 -19.01 7.27 8.47
CA LYS A 30 -17.92 7.01 9.42
C LYS A 30 -17.61 8.24 10.26
N SER A 31 -17.96 8.19 11.54
CA SER A 31 -17.60 9.20 12.54
C SER A 31 -16.21 8.91 13.16
N GLY A 32 -15.64 9.91 13.83
CA GLY A 32 -14.38 9.76 14.56
C GLY A 32 -13.12 9.71 13.69
N VAL A 33 -13.24 9.70 12.36
CA VAL A 33 -12.09 9.74 11.44
C VAL A 33 -12.38 10.65 10.25
N GLY A 34 -11.34 11.30 9.74
CA GLY A 34 -11.45 12.16 8.57
C GLY A 34 -10.20 12.22 7.70
N LEU A 35 -10.24 13.08 6.68
CA LEU A 35 -9.15 13.33 5.75
C LEU A 35 -8.59 14.75 5.89
N HIS A 36 -7.37 14.94 5.43
CA HIS A 36 -6.75 16.26 5.29
C HIS A 36 -7.63 17.18 4.41
N ASN A 37 -7.69 18.49 4.71
CA ASN A 37 -8.56 19.46 4.00
C ASN A 37 -8.32 19.54 2.48
N LYS A 38 -7.15 19.11 2.01
CA LYS A 38 -6.78 19.07 0.59
C LYS A 38 -7.13 17.77 -0.14
N LEU A 39 -7.64 16.74 0.54
CA LEU A 39 -8.06 15.47 -0.07
C LEU A 39 -9.52 15.48 -0.53
N THR A 40 -10.04 16.61 -1.00
CA THR A 40 -11.46 16.76 -1.39
C THR A 40 -11.86 15.81 -2.52
N GLY A 41 -10.98 15.60 -3.51
CA GLY A 41 -11.22 14.64 -4.59
C GLY A 41 -11.40 13.21 -4.06
N LEU A 42 -10.52 12.76 -3.16
CA LEU A 42 -10.61 11.44 -2.55
C LEU A 42 -11.80 11.31 -1.61
N GLN A 43 -12.13 12.37 -0.85
CA GLN A 43 -13.33 12.43 -0.01
C GLN A 43 -14.60 12.26 -0.85
N GLY A 44 -14.70 12.91 -2.01
CA GLY A 44 -15.83 12.77 -2.92
C GLY A 44 -16.02 11.34 -3.43
N LEU A 45 -14.92 10.67 -3.79
CA LEU A 45 -14.95 9.24 -4.17
C LEU A 45 -15.33 8.33 -3.01
N TYR A 46 -14.79 8.57 -1.81
CA TYR A 46 -15.18 7.83 -0.62
C TYR A 46 -16.68 7.97 -0.34
N ASN A 47 -17.19 9.20 -0.39
CA ASN A 47 -18.59 9.51 -0.12
C ASN A 47 -19.57 8.92 -1.15
N THR A 48 -19.07 8.46 -2.29
CA THR A 48 -19.83 7.72 -3.31
C THR A 48 -19.58 6.21 -3.29
N GLY A 49 -18.86 5.71 -2.27
CA GLY A 49 -18.60 4.27 -2.09
C GLY A 49 -17.50 3.70 -2.99
N LEU A 50 -16.65 4.56 -3.58
CA LEU A 50 -15.61 4.15 -4.52
C LEU A 50 -14.21 4.03 -3.90
N VAL A 51 -14.08 4.17 -2.58
CA VAL A 51 -12.80 4.11 -1.86
C VAL A 51 -12.93 3.24 -0.62
N SER A 52 -12.05 2.25 -0.51
CA SER A 52 -11.76 1.53 0.74
C SER A 52 -10.47 2.08 1.33
N ALA A 53 -10.53 2.56 2.58
CA ALA A 53 -9.38 3.02 3.33
C ALA A 53 -9.01 1.96 4.39
N ILE A 54 -7.81 1.39 4.30
CA ILE A 54 -7.32 0.39 5.23
C ILE A 54 -6.38 1.10 6.22
N GLN A 55 -6.73 1.09 7.51
CA GLN A 55 -6.01 1.80 8.57
C GLN A 55 -4.76 1.03 9.02
N ALA A 56 -3.72 1.78 9.41
CA ALA A 56 -2.53 1.24 10.07
C ALA A 56 -1.92 0.01 9.38
N VAL A 57 -1.73 0.11 8.06
CA VAL A 57 -1.04 -0.91 7.27
C VAL A 57 0.47 -0.78 7.46
N GLY A 58 1.14 -1.89 7.73
CA GLY A 58 2.60 -1.97 7.89
C GLY A 58 3.09 -3.41 7.73
N TYR A 59 4.21 -3.73 8.38
CA TYR A 59 4.74 -5.10 8.49
C TYR A 59 5.54 -5.26 9.81
N PRO A 60 5.68 -6.48 10.35
CA PRO A 60 6.47 -6.72 11.56
C PRO A 60 7.95 -6.34 11.40
N ASN A 61 8.55 -5.83 12.46
CA ASN A 61 9.95 -5.39 12.49
C ASN A 61 10.25 -4.42 11.33
N PRO A 62 9.63 -3.22 11.32
CA PRO A 62 9.71 -2.29 10.21
C PRO A 62 11.17 -1.86 9.97
N SER A 63 11.55 -1.77 8.69
CA SER A 63 12.75 -1.04 8.30
C SER A 63 12.45 0.46 8.33
N TYR A 64 13.47 1.31 8.42
CA TYR A 64 13.37 2.76 8.18
C TYR A 64 14.34 3.26 7.10
N SER A 65 14.98 2.32 6.39
CA SER A 65 15.84 2.59 5.23
C SER A 65 15.02 2.56 3.95
N HIS A 66 14.96 3.68 3.21
CA HIS A 66 14.19 3.79 1.96
C HIS A 66 14.45 2.62 1.02
N PHE A 67 15.72 2.24 0.82
CA PHE A 67 16.08 1.12 -0.05
C PHE A 67 15.43 -0.18 0.42
N ARG A 68 15.70 -0.56 1.67
CA ARG A 68 15.24 -1.86 2.18
C ARG A 68 13.73 -1.95 2.27
N ALA A 69 13.06 -0.88 2.65
CA ALA A 69 11.61 -0.89 2.75
C ALA A 69 10.92 -0.85 1.40
N THR A 70 11.45 -0.08 0.44
CA THR A 70 11.01 -0.14 -0.95
C THR A 70 11.12 -1.57 -1.47
N ASP A 71 12.22 -2.28 -1.16
CA ASP A 71 12.38 -3.68 -1.54
C ASP A 71 11.35 -4.58 -0.87
N ILE A 72 11.07 -4.40 0.42
CA ILE A 72 10.05 -5.18 1.17
C ILE A 72 8.68 -5.01 0.52
N TRP A 73 8.24 -3.77 0.30
CA TRP A 73 6.94 -3.49 -0.31
C TRP A 73 6.86 -3.99 -1.75
N ASN A 74 7.91 -3.84 -2.55
CA ASN A 74 7.91 -4.30 -3.94
C ASN A 74 8.06 -5.83 -4.08
N SER A 75 8.75 -6.50 -3.17
CA SER A 75 8.95 -7.94 -3.22
C SER A 75 7.91 -8.74 -2.45
N GLY A 76 7.31 -8.17 -1.41
CA GLY A 76 6.50 -8.90 -0.43
C GLY A 76 7.32 -9.71 0.60
N SER A 77 8.64 -9.51 0.69
CA SER A 77 9.53 -10.22 1.61
C SER A 77 9.29 -9.86 3.08
N ASP A 78 9.68 -10.73 4.01
CA ASP A 78 9.82 -10.30 5.41
C ASP A 78 11.03 -9.37 5.59
N SER A 79 11.07 -8.61 6.69
CA SER A 79 12.11 -7.59 6.91
C SER A 79 13.52 -8.16 6.98
N ASN A 80 13.67 -9.40 7.43
CA ASN A 80 14.92 -10.15 7.51
C ASN A 80 15.28 -10.96 6.24
N GLU A 81 14.51 -10.85 5.16
CA GLU A 81 14.74 -11.60 3.91
C GLU A 81 14.95 -10.67 2.71
N SER A 82 16.03 -10.83 1.95
CA SER A 82 16.22 -10.08 0.71
C SER A 82 15.82 -10.92 -0.50
N TRP A 83 14.80 -10.48 -1.24
CA TRP A 83 14.34 -11.14 -2.46
C TRP A 83 14.68 -10.29 -3.69
N THR A 84 15.10 -10.95 -4.77
CA THR A 84 15.42 -10.31 -6.06
C THR A 84 14.24 -10.26 -7.02
N THR A 85 13.06 -10.74 -6.59
CA THR A 85 11.84 -10.80 -7.39
C THR A 85 10.70 -10.03 -6.72
N GLY A 86 9.84 -9.44 -7.55
CA GLY A 86 8.64 -8.73 -7.16
C GLY A 86 7.41 -9.62 -7.06
N TRP A 87 6.42 -9.22 -6.27
CA TRP A 87 5.16 -9.97 -6.18
C TRP A 87 4.37 -9.95 -7.51
N LEU A 88 4.34 -8.81 -8.21
CA LEU A 88 3.74 -8.72 -9.55
C LEU A 88 4.59 -9.45 -10.59
N GLY A 89 5.92 -9.41 -10.47
CA GLY A 89 6.83 -10.16 -11.34
C GLY A 89 6.58 -11.67 -11.26
N ARG A 90 6.49 -12.23 -10.06
CA ARG A 90 6.14 -13.65 -9.85
C ARG A 90 4.74 -13.99 -10.35
N TYR A 91 3.76 -13.12 -10.09
CA TYR A 91 2.40 -13.29 -10.63
C TYR A 91 2.43 -13.35 -12.18
N LEU A 92 3.04 -12.36 -12.84
CA LEU A 92 3.09 -12.29 -14.29
C LEU A 92 3.86 -13.47 -14.89
N ASP A 93 4.97 -13.89 -14.25
CA ASP A 93 5.75 -15.06 -14.69
C ASP A 93 4.90 -16.34 -14.67
N SER A 94 4.15 -16.56 -13.58
CA SER A 94 3.23 -17.70 -13.48
C SER A 94 2.09 -17.66 -14.52
N ARG A 95 1.60 -16.45 -14.85
CA ARG A 95 0.46 -16.24 -15.75
C ARG A 95 0.86 -16.30 -17.23
N PHE A 96 2.09 -15.92 -17.56
CA PHE A 96 2.63 -15.78 -18.91
C PHE A 96 3.88 -16.65 -19.09
N THR A 97 3.69 -17.96 -18.91
CA THR A 97 4.76 -18.97 -18.96
C THR A 97 5.57 -18.89 -20.25
N GLY A 98 6.89 -18.90 -20.14
CA GLY A 98 7.81 -18.87 -21.28
C GLY A 98 8.23 -17.46 -21.71
N TYR A 99 7.65 -16.40 -21.13
CA TYR A 99 8.15 -15.04 -21.32
C TYR A 99 9.64 -14.94 -20.91
N PRO A 100 10.49 -14.21 -21.67
CA PRO A 100 10.16 -13.38 -22.82
C PRO A 100 10.14 -14.12 -24.16
N THR A 101 10.56 -15.40 -24.19
CA THR A 101 10.63 -16.18 -25.42
C THR A 101 9.24 -16.46 -25.99
N GLY A 102 9.03 -16.12 -27.26
CA GLY A 102 7.73 -16.29 -27.92
C GLY A 102 6.71 -15.18 -27.62
N TYR A 103 7.11 -14.12 -26.90
CA TYR A 103 6.27 -12.95 -26.64
C TYR A 103 6.77 -11.73 -27.42
N PRO A 104 5.88 -10.82 -27.85
CA PRO A 104 4.42 -10.88 -27.78
C PRO A 104 3.78 -12.05 -28.57
N THR A 105 2.62 -12.52 -28.09
CA THR A 105 1.80 -13.53 -28.79
C THR A 105 0.56 -12.89 -29.42
N THR A 106 -0.15 -13.59 -30.30
CA THR A 106 -1.45 -13.10 -30.81
C THR A 106 -2.49 -12.91 -29.71
N ALA A 107 -2.46 -13.74 -28.66
CA ALA A 107 -3.38 -13.64 -27.53
C ALA A 107 -2.99 -12.54 -26.52
N MET A 108 -1.70 -12.28 -26.38
CA MET A 108 -1.13 -11.24 -25.51
C MET A 108 -0.09 -10.41 -26.30
N PRO A 109 -0.56 -9.49 -27.15
CA PRO A 109 0.34 -8.64 -27.94
C PRO A 109 0.96 -7.51 -27.12
N ASP A 110 0.31 -7.11 -26.02
CA ASP A 110 0.68 -5.93 -25.25
C ASP A 110 1.76 -6.24 -24.20
N PRO A 111 2.48 -5.22 -23.68
CA PRO A 111 3.38 -5.39 -22.55
C PRO A 111 2.65 -5.98 -21.34
N LEU A 112 3.32 -6.85 -20.57
CA LEU A 112 2.71 -7.52 -19.42
C LEU A 112 2.55 -6.58 -18.21
N ALA A 113 3.42 -5.58 -18.09
CA ALA A 113 3.28 -4.47 -17.15
C ALA A 113 3.96 -3.21 -17.68
N ILE A 114 3.41 -2.05 -17.29
CA ILE A 114 3.97 -0.75 -17.64
C ILE A 114 4.18 0.09 -16.38
N GLN A 115 5.40 0.58 -16.19
CA GLN A 115 5.68 1.65 -15.23
C GLN A 115 5.77 2.98 -15.98
N ILE A 116 5.00 3.98 -15.53
CA ILE A 116 5.19 5.35 -16.03
C ILE A 116 6.37 5.97 -15.28
N GLY A 117 7.45 6.23 -16.02
CA GLY A 117 8.74 6.67 -15.49
C GLY A 117 9.92 6.13 -16.30
N GLN A 118 11.12 6.17 -15.72
CA GLN A 118 12.36 5.80 -16.40
C GLN A 118 12.87 4.39 -16.07
N MET A 119 12.47 3.84 -14.93
CA MET A 119 12.99 2.56 -14.44
C MET A 119 11.85 1.61 -14.10
N VAL A 120 12.12 0.31 -14.24
CA VAL A 120 11.21 -0.74 -13.83
C VAL A 120 11.48 -1.09 -12.37
N SER A 121 10.43 -1.06 -11.55
CA SER A 121 10.46 -1.39 -10.13
C SER A 121 10.77 -2.86 -9.89
N LEU A 122 11.39 -3.16 -8.73
CA LEU A 122 11.54 -4.53 -8.22
C LEU A 122 10.20 -5.28 -8.26
N ALA A 123 9.07 -4.58 -8.11
CA ALA A 123 7.74 -5.19 -8.12
C ALA A 123 7.46 -5.99 -9.40
N PHE A 124 8.06 -5.60 -10.52
CA PHE A 124 7.91 -6.28 -11.81
C PHE A 124 9.04 -7.26 -12.14
N MET A 125 10.03 -7.46 -11.27
CA MET A 125 11.09 -8.44 -11.53
C MET A 125 10.55 -9.85 -11.33
N GLY A 126 10.50 -10.63 -12.41
CA GLY A 126 10.22 -12.07 -12.36
C GLY A 126 11.47 -12.86 -11.98
N PRO A 127 11.34 -14.19 -11.80
CA PRO A 127 12.47 -15.07 -11.45
C PRO A 127 13.64 -15.04 -12.43
N SER A 128 13.36 -14.87 -13.72
CA SER A 128 14.38 -14.91 -14.78
C SER A 128 14.64 -13.56 -15.44
N VAL A 129 13.59 -12.74 -15.59
CA VAL A 129 13.65 -11.46 -16.32
C VAL A 129 12.69 -10.44 -15.72
N SER A 130 12.85 -9.17 -16.09
CA SER A 130 11.82 -8.16 -15.86
C SER A 130 10.54 -8.51 -16.61
N MET A 131 9.40 -8.50 -15.92
CA MET A 131 8.06 -8.72 -16.49
C MET A 131 7.38 -7.41 -16.91
N GLY A 132 8.05 -6.27 -16.74
CA GLY A 132 7.52 -4.95 -17.05
C GLY A 132 8.48 -4.12 -17.88
N MET A 133 7.94 -3.06 -18.48
CA MET A 133 8.71 -2.02 -19.15
C MET A 133 8.42 -0.64 -18.55
N ALA A 134 9.37 0.29 -18.67
CA ALA A 134 9.21 1.67 -18.23
C ALA A 134 9.04 2.60 -19.42
N ILE A 135 8.07 3.52 -19.35
CA ILE A 135 7.84 4.55 -20.38
C ILE A 135 7.61 5.90 -19.70
N SER A 136 8.27 6.96 -20.17
CA SER A 136 8.02 8.32 -19.64
C SER A 136 6.97 9.07 -20.46
N ASP A 137 6.97 8.87 -21.78
CA ASP A 137 6.01 9.44 -22.72
C ASP A 137 5.73 8.41 -23.83
N PRO A 138 4.47 8.04 -24.08
CA PRO A 138 4.12 7.06 -25.11
C PRO A 138 4.40 7.53 -26.55
N ASN A 139 4.73 8.81 -26.77
CA ASN A 139 5.11 9.33 -28.09
C ASN A 139 6.63 9.36 -28.31
N SER A 140 7.41 9.26 -27.24
CA SER A 140 8.86 9.40 -27.26
C SER A 140 9.54 8.04 -27.05
N PHE A 141 9.66 7.28 -28.13
CA PHE A 141 10.43 6.03 -28.15
C PHE A 141 11.67 6.18 -29.04
N TYR A 142 12.80 5.73 -28.53
CA TYR A 142 14.00 5.51 -29.34
C TYR A 142 13.91 4.14 -29.98
N ASN A 143 14.04 4.06 -31.32
CA ASN A 143 14.24 2.79 -31.99
C ASN A 143 15.62 2.26 -31.60
N LEU A 144 15.65 1.18 -30.82
CA LEU A 144 16.90 0.46 -30.61
C LEU A 144 17.25 -0.19 -31.96
N ALA A 145 18.44 0.09 -32.52
CA ALA A 145 18.84 -0.49 -33.79
C ALA A 145 18.91 -2.03 -33.67
N SER A 146 17.89 -2.74 -34.15
CA SER A 146 17.80 -4.21 -34.07
C SER A 146 17.85 -4.84 -35.47
N GLY A 147 18.85 -4.46 -36.26
CA GLY A 147 18.97 -4.88 -37.67
C GLY A 147 19.70 -6.20 -37.92
N THR A 148 20.24 -6.89 -36.90
CA THR A 148 20.99 -8.14 -37.11
C THR A 148 20.24 -9.36 -36.57
N THR A 149 19.89 -10.26 -37.49
CA THR A 149 19.30 -11.59 -37.22
C THR A 149 20.34 -12.71 -37.28
N ASP A 150 21.63 -12.37 -37.34
CA ASP A 150 22.71 -13.34 -37.44
C ASP A 150 22.68 -14.31 -36.27
N LYS A 151 22.82 -15.62 -36.56
CA LYS A 151 22.97 -16.65 -35.54
C LYS A 151 24.12 -16.27 -34.61
N THR A 152 23.86 -16.22 -33.31
CA THR A 152 24.91 -16.04 -32.33
C THR A 152 25.69 -17.36 -32.16
N PRO A 153 26.99 -17.32 -31.84
CA PRO A 153 27.75 -18.53 -31.55
C PRO A 153 27.18 -19.28 -30.33
N ASP A 154 27.27 -20.62 -30.32
CA ASP A 154 26.90 -21.43 -29.15
C ASP A 154 27.99 -21.36 -28.06
N THR A 155 28.06 -20.20 -27.42
CA THR A 155 29.01 -19.82 -26.38
C THR A 155 28.28 -18.96 -25.37
N PRO A 156 28.77 -18.81 -24.12
CA PRO A 156 28.15 -17.91 -23.13
C PRO A 156 27.89 -16.52 -23.73
N ALA A 157 28.92 -15.87 -24.27
CA ALA A 157 28.83 -14.56 -24.92
C ALA A 157 27.78 -14.50 -26.05
N GLY A 158 27.63 -15.59 -26.80
CA GLY A 158 26.60 -15.69 -27.84
C GLY A 158 25.19 -15.87 -27.28
N HIS A 159 25.02 -16.51 -26.13
CA HIS A 159 23.74 -16.60 -25.41
C HIS A 159 23.35 -15.25 -24.80
N GLU A 160 24.29 -14.52 -24.17
CA GLU A 160 24.02 -13.17 -23.68
C GLU A 160 23.69 -12.20 -24.81
N LEU A 161 24.41 -12.26 -25.93
CA LEU A 161 24.11 -11.45 -27.11
C LEU A 161 22.73 -11.79 -27.69
N ALA A 162 22.35 -13.07 -27.73
CA ALA A 162 21.02 -13.49 -28.18
C ALA A 162 19.92 -12.94 -27.27
N PHE A 163 20.14 -12.97 -25.96
CA PHE A 163 19.22 -12.40 -24.97
C PHE A 163 19.08 -10.88 -25.13
N LEU A 164 20.18 -10.14 -25.26
CA LEU A 164 20.15 -8.69 -25.49
C LEU A 164 19.41 -8.33 -26.78
N ARG A 165 19.62 -9.11 -27.86
CA ARG A 165 18.89 -8.93 -29.12
C ARG A 165 17.40 -9.22 -28.97
N LEU A 166 17.02 -10.28 -28.27
CA LEU A 166 15.62 -10.61 -27.97
C LEU A 166 14.94 -9.47 -27.23
N MET A 167 15.58 -8.94 -26.18
CA MET A 167 15.01 -7.85 -25.40
C MET A 167 14.89 -6.55 -26.20
N ALA A 168 15.86 -6.23 -27.04
CA ALA A 168 15.80 -5.05 -27.92
C ALA A 168 14.66 -5.17 -28.94
N GLN A 169 14.50 -6.33 -29.59
CA GLN A 169 13.42 -6.57 -30.54
C GLN A 169 12.05 -6.47 -29.86
N GLN A 170 11.89 -7.11 -28.70
CA GLN A 170 10.64 -7.07 -27.94
C GLN A 170 10.31 -5.63 -27.49
N SER A 171 11.31 -4.88 -27.03
CA SER A 171 11.15 -3.47 -26.66
C SER A 171 10.66 -2.61 -27.83
N ASN A 172 11.22 -2.80 -29.03
CA ASN A 172 10.77 -2.09 -30.24
C ASN A 172 9.33 -2.46 -30.65
N GLN A 173 8.97 -3.74 -30.53
CA GLN A 173 7.60 -4.20 -30.82
C GLN A 173 6.59 -3.60 -29.84
N TYR A 174 6.88 -3.68 -28.54
CA TYR A 174 6.05 -3.08 -27.51
C TYR A 174 5.95 -1.56 -27.62
N ALA A 175 7.04 -0.86 -27.96
CA ALA A 175 7.02 0.57 -28.24
C ALA A 175 6.01 0.93 -29.34
N THR A 176 5.98 0.15 -30.43
CA THR A 176 5.03 0.33 -31.52
C THR A 176 3.58 0.13 -31.06
N ILE A 177 3.33 -0.91 -30.26
CA ILE A 177 2.00 -1.24 -29.73
C ILE A 177 1.50 -0.14 -28.77
N VAL A 178 2.34 0.30 -27.85
CA VAL A 178 2.03 1.39 -26.90
C VAL A 178 1.76 2.69 -27.64
N LYS A 179 2.58 3.04 -28.64
CA LYS A 179 2.37 4.24 -29.47
C LYS A 179 1.04 4.17 -30.23
N ASN A 180 0.71 3.01 -30.80
CA ASN A 180 -0.56 2.81 -31.51
C ASN A 180 -1.77 2.91 -30.58
N ALA A 181 -1.68 2.34 -29.37
CA ALA A 181 -2.72 2.49 -28.36
C ALA A 181 -2.86 3.97 -27.96
N ALA A 182 -1.77 4.68 -27.69
CA ALA A 182 -1.81 6.09 -27.36
C ALA A 182 -2.39 6.95 -28.51
N ALA A 183 -2.09 6.63 -29.77
CA ALA A 183 -2.64 7.36 -30.93
C ALA A 183 -4.15 7.15 -31.08
N LYS A 184 -4.67 5.96 -30.75
CA LYS A 184 -6.11 5.64 -30.78
C LYS A 184 -6.85 6.14 -29.54
N GLY A 185 -6.17 6.17 -28.41
CA GLY A 185 -6.71 6.50 -27.10
C GLY A 185 -7.06 7.97 -26.95
N THR A 186 -7.99 8.24 -26.04
CA THR A 186 -8.43 9.58 -25.68
C THR A 186 -8.60 9.73 -24.18
N ASN A 187 -8.64 10.98 -23.73
CA ASN A 187 -9.09 11.37 -22.40
C ASN A 187 -10.33 12.26 -22.57
N LYS A 188 -11.34 12.06 -21.73
CA LYS A 188 -12.60 12.79 -21.72
C LYS A 188 -12.76 13.72 -20.52
N SER A 189 -12.13 13.41 -19.38
CA SER A 189 -12.27 14.25 -18.18
C SER A 189 -11.61 15.62 -18.37
N THR A 190 -12.34 16.66 -17.98
CA THR A 190 -11.83 18.03 -17.85
C THR A 190 -11.23 18.30 -16.47
N LYS A 191 -11.26 17.33 -15.55
CA LYS A 191 -10.81 17.47 -14.16
C LYS A 191 -9.32 17.28 -13.96
N TYR A 192 -8.59 16.75 -14.95
CA TYR A 192 -7.13 16.71 -14.85
C TYR A 192 -6.61 18.15 -14.71
N PRO A 193 -5.79 18.44 -13.68
CA PRO A 193 -5.21 19.76 -13.49
C PRO A 193 -4.50 20.27 -14.75
N SER A 194 -4.59 21.57 -15.02
CA SER A 194 -3.99 22.15 -16.23
C SER A 194 -2.46 22.12 -16.17
N THR A 195 -1.84 22.00 -17.34
CA THR A 195 -0.39 21.88 -17.56
C THR A 195 0.46 23.07 -17.07
N GLY A 196 -0.16 24.13 -16.51
CA GLY A 196 0.50 25.28 -15.90
C GLY A 196 0.92 25.08 -14.44
N GLY A 197 0.31 24.12 -13.75
CA GLY A 197 0.81 23.58 -12.48
C GLY A 197 1.15 22.12 -12.70
N ARG A 198 2.41 21.77 -12.95
CA ARG A 198 2.82 20.38 -13.17
C ARG A 198 2.33 19.51 -12.00
N GLN A 199 1.48 18.53 -12.31
CA GLN A 199 0.92 17.55 -11.38
C GLN A 199 1.34 16.16 -11.87
N PRO A 200 2.57 15.71 -11.55
CA PRO A 200 3.17 14.54 -12.20
C PRO A 200 2.33 13.28 -12.09
N LEU A 201 1.61 13.08 -10.98
CA LEU A 201 0.73 11.93 -10.81
C LEU A 201 -0.49 11.99 -11.74
N ALA A 202 -1.11 13.17 -11.88
CA ALA A 202 -2.26 13.36 -12.76
C ALA A 202 -1.87 13.13 -14.23
N ASP A 203 -0.69 13.62 -14.64
CA ASP A 203 -0.16 13.40 -16.00
C ASP A 203 0.11 11.91 -16.27
N GLN A 204 0.71 11.19 -15.32
CA GLN A 204 0.93 9.74 -15.42
C GLN A 204 -0.38 8.96 -15.52
N LEU A 205 -1.37 9.26 -14.66
CA LEU A 205 -2.68 8.61 -14.69
C LEU A 205 -3.45 8.94 -15.97
N LYS A 206 -3.30 10.16 -16.51
CA LYS A 206 -3.85 10.56 -17.80
C LYS A 206 -3.28 9.72 -18.95
N ILE A 207 -1.98 9.43 -18.93
CA ILE A 207 -1.34 8.49 -19.88
C ILE A 207 -1.95 7.10 -19.73
N VAL A 208 -2.08 6.59 -18.50
CA VAL A 208 -2.68 5.26 -18.26
C VAL A 208 -4.10 5.18 -18.81
N ALA A 209 -4.97 6.15 -18.50
CA ALA A 209 -6.35 6.19 -19.00
C ALA A 209 -6.39 6.21 -20.54
N LYS A 210 -5.48 6.97 -21.17
CA LYS A 210 -5.35 7.05 -22.63
C LYS A 210 -4.88 5.72 -23.25
N LEU A 211 -3.94 5.02 -22.63
CA LEU A 211 -3.48 3.71 -23.12
C LEU A 211 -4.59 2.66 -23.04
N ILE A 212 -5.30 2.61 -21.91
CA ILE A 212 -6.43 1.67 -21.73
C ILE A 212 -7.56 1.99 -22.72
N SER A 213 -7.90 3.27 -22.91
CA SER A 213 -8.93 3.67 -23.89
C SER A 213 -8.50 3.42 -25.34
N GLY A 214 -7.20 3.40 -25.62
CA GLY A 214 -6.61 2.98 -26.88
C GLY A 214 -6.68 1.47 -27.17
N GLY A 215 -7.17 0.68 -26.20
CA GLY A 215 -7.37 -0.76 -26.32
C GLY A 215 -6.23 -1.62 -25.78
N LEU A 216 -5.25 -1.03 -25.09
CA LEU A 216 -4.15 -1.77 -24.49
C LEU A 216 -4.66 -2.71 -23.38
N LYS A 217 -4.33 -4.00 -23.46
CA LYS A 217 -4.77 -5.04 -22.50
C LYS A 217 -3.71 -5.35 -21.44
N THR A 218 -2.68 -4.51 -21.31
CA THR A 218 -1.70 -4.60 -20.23
C THR A 218 -2.43 -4.63 -18.87
N PRO A 219 -2.24 -5.69 -18.06
CA PRO A 219 -3.02 -5.89 -16.83
C PRO A 219 -2.58 -5.02 -15.65
N VAL A 220 -1.33 -4.52 -15.66
CA VAL A 220 -0.77 -3.79 -14.52
C VAL A 220 -0.04 -2.53 -14.96
N TYR A 221 -0.38 -1.42 -14.32
CA TYR A 221 0.30 -0.14 -14.47
C TYR A 221 0.82 0.34 -13.12
N MET A 222 2.02 0.91 -13.09
CA MET A 222 2.58 1.57 -11.90
C MET A 222 2.87 3.02 -12.20
N VAL A 223 2.45 3.90 -11.31
CA VAL A 223 2.70 5.35 -11.33
C VAL A 223 3.26 5.77 -9.97
N SER A 224 3.91 6.92 -9.90
CA SER A 224 4.55 7.37 -8.67
C SER A 224 4.30 8.85 -8.37
N LEU A 225 4.20 9.16 -7.08
CA LEU A 225 4.20 10.53 -6.55
C LEU A 225 5.23 10.59 -5.42
N GLY A 226 6.31 11.32 -5.64
CA GLY A 226 7.34 11.56 -4.63
C GLY A 226 7.05 12.78 -3.75
N GLY A 227 8.01 13.12 -2.87
CA GLY A 227 8.00 14.36 -2.08
C GLY A 227 7.41 14.24 -0.67
N PHE A 228 6.85 13.09 -0.29
CA PHE A 228 6.24 12.90 1.04
C PHE A 228 7.25 12.80 2.18
N ASP A 229 8.55 12.69 1.90
CA ASP A 229 9.60 12.59 2.92
C ASP A 229 9.96 13.94 3.55
N THR A 230 8.99 14.50 4.26
CA THR A 230 9.03 15.85 4.83
C THR A 230 9.50 15.79 6.29
N HIS A 231 10.81 15.87 6.49
CA HIS A 231 11.43 15.96 7.82
C HIS A 231 11.44 17.38 8.41
N SER A 232 11.17 18.40 7.58
CA SER A 232 11.14 19.79 8.02
C SER A 232 10.12 20.59 7.21
N GLN A 233 9.55 21.63 7.80
CA GLN A 233 8.63 22.57 7.12
C GLN A 233 7.53 21.84 6.34
N GLN A 234 6.95 20.81 6.96
CA GLN A 234 5.93 19.97 6.36
C GLN A 234 4.66 20.77 6.04
N VAL A 235 4.37 21.78 6.87
CA VAL A 235 3.27 22.73 6.73
C VAL A 235 3.79 24.17 6.67
N ASP A 236 2.93 25.10 6.27
CA ASP A 236 3.20 26.53 6.44
C ASP A 236 3.18 26.89 7.94
N THR A 237 4.14 27.70 8.39
CA THR A 237 4.32 28.05 9.81
C THR A 237 3.19 28.90 10.39
N THR A 238 2.38 29.53 9.54
CA THR A 238 1.24 30.37 9.93
C THR A 238 -0.11 29.76 9.59
N ASP A 239 -0.14 28.77 8.68
CA ASP A 239 -1.33 28.03 8.27
C ASP A 239 -1.05 26.53 8.11
N HIS A 240 -1.33 25.76 9.17
CA HIS A 240 -1.16 24.30 9.16
C HIS A 240 -2.09 23.57 8.17
N THR A 241 -2.98 24.28 7.46
CA THR A 241 -3.82 23.73 6.38
C THR A 241 -3.15 23.81 4.99
N ALA A 242 -1.97 24.42 4.91
CA ALA A 242 -1.18 24.67 3.72
C ALA A 242 0.26 24.14 3.87
N GLY A 243 1.10 24.33 2.84
CA GLY A 243 2.49 23.88 2.80
C GLY A 243 2.74 22.68 1.89
N MET A 244 3.96 22.14 1.94
CA MET A 244 4.40 21.08 1.03
C MET A 244 3.52 19.83 1.13
N HIS A 245 3.20 19.38 2.34
CA HIS A 245 2.38 18.20 2.55
C HIS A 245 0.93 18.41 2.09
N ALA A 246 0.37 19.60 2.34
CA ALA A 246 -0.96 19.96 1.87
C ALA A 246 -1.03 19.94 0.33
N ASN A 247 0.01 20.44 -0.35
CA ASN A 247 0.11 20.39 -1.80
C ASN A 247 0.16 18.94 -2.31
N LEU A 248 0.98 18.07 -1.72
CA LEU A 248 1.07 16.65 -2.07
C LEU A 248 -0.25 15.90 -1.86
N MET A 249 -0.97 16.20 -0.77
CA MET A 249 -2.31 15.68 -0.51
C MET A 249 -3.30 16.12 -1.60
N GLN A 250 -3.21 17.38 -2.03
CA GLN A 250 -4.01 17.86 -3.16
C GLN A 250 -3.67 17.11 -4.45
N GLN A 251 -2.37 16.94 -4.78
CA GLN A 251 -1.95 16.21 -5.99
C GLN A 251 -2.53 14.80 -6.01
N LEU A 252 -2.44 14.08 -4.89
CA LEU A 252 -2.97 12.73 -4.76
C LEU A 252 -4.49 12.70 -4.96
N GLY A 253 -5.22 13.55 -4.24
CA GLY A 253 -6.68 13.59 -4.27
C GLY A 253 -7.24 13.98 -5.65
N ASP A 254 -6.69 15.04 -6.25
CA ASP A 254 -7.15 15.57 -7.53
C ASP A 254 -6.80 14.61 -8.68
N ALA A 255 -5.62 13.99 -8.67
CA ALA A 255 -5.20 13.04 -9.70
C ALA A 255 -6.08 11.78 -9.70
N ILE A 256 -6.36 11.19 -8.52
CA ILE A 256 -7.23 10.01 -8.40
C ILE A 256 -8.66 10.37 -8.82
N ALA A 257 -9.19 11.52 -8.39
CA ALA A 257 -10.53 11.95 -8.75
C ALA A 257 -10.70 12.21 -10.25
N ALA A 258 -9.73 12.85 -10.89
CA ALA A 258 -9.72 13.07 -12.33
C ALA A 258 -9.61 11.75 -13.12
N PHE A 259 -8.76 10.82 -12.67
CA PHE A 259 -8.61 9.50 -13.29
C PHE A 259 -9.89 8.68 -13.23
N GLN A 260 -10.54 8.60 -12.07
CA GLN A 260 -11.82 7.90 -11.90
C GLN A 260 -12.94 8.53 -12.73
N ASP A 261 -12.98 9.86 -12.81
CA ASP A 261 -13.94 10.57 -13.68
C ASP A 261 -13.70 10.25 -15.16
N ASP A 262 -12.44 10.22 -15.59
CA ASP A 262 -12.07 9.90 -16.98
C ASP A 262 -12.46 8.48 -17.36
N LEU A 263 -12.11 7.50 -16.52
CA LEU A 263 -12.48 6.10 -16.73
C LEU A 263 -14.00 5.93 -16.83
N LYS A 264 -14.77 6.61 -15.97
CA LYS A 264 -16.23 6.59 -16.03
C LYS A 264 -16.76 7.16 -17.34
N LEU A 265 -16.25 8.32 -17.78
CA LEU A 265 -16.64 8.94 -19.06
C LEU A 265 -16.25 8.09 -20.28
N LEU A 266 -15.17 7.32 -20.15
CA LEU A 266 -14.70 6.38 -21.16
C LEU A 266 -15.45 5.04 -21.12
N GLY A 267 -16.24 4.74 -20.07
CA GLY A 267 -16.93 3.47 -19.88
C GLY A 267 -15.97 2.32 -19.49
N LEU A 268 -14.88 2.65 -18.80
CA LEU A 268 -13.79 1.74 -18.44
C LEU A 268 -13.63 1.54 -16.92
N ASP A 269 -14.40 2.24 -16.10
CA ASP A 269 -14.34 2.25 -14.64
C ASP A 269 -14.59 0.88 -13.99
N ASN A 270 -15.32 -0.02 -14.66
CA ASN A 270 -15.50 -1.41 -14.23
C ASN A 270 -14.28 -2.30 -14.45
N ARG A 271 -13.30 -1.86 -15.24
CA ARG A 271 -12.14 -2.66 -15.65
C ARG A 271 -10.86 -2.25 -14.96
N VAL A 272 -10.92 -1.26 -14.07
CA VAL A 272 -9.74 -0.66 -13.44
C VAL A 272 -9.99 -0.49 -11.95
N VAL A 273 -9.03 -0.94 -11.16
CA VAL A 273 -8.89 -0.63 -9.74
C VAL A 273 -7.50 -0.05 -9.53
N GLY A 274 -7.41 0.98 -8.70
CA GLY A 274 -6.14 1.53 -8.22
C GLY A 274 -5.93 1.23 -6.74
N MET A 275 -4.66 1.13 -6.34
CA MET A 275 -4.26 1.10 -4.94
C MET A 275 -3.03 1.96 -4.70
N THR A 276 -2.91 2.52 -3.50
CA THR A 276 -1.77 3.33 -3.08
C THR A 276 -0.94 2.60 -2.02
N TYR A 277 0.38 2.69 -2.08
CA TYR A 277 1.26 2.32 -0.99
C TYR A 277 2.49 3.24 -0.92
N SER A 278 3.18 3.22 0.21
CA SER A 278 4.47 3.88 0.44
C SER A 278 5.29 3.01 1.38
N GLU A 279 6.60 3.16 1.33
CA GLU A 279 7.57 2.36 2.08
C GLU A 279 7.44 2.49 3.61
N PHE A 280 6.97 3.65 4.11
CA PHE A 280 6.82 3.95 5.54
C PHE A 280 5.57 4.75 5.85
N GLY A 281 5.15 4.67 7.11
CA GLY A 281 4.31 5.70 7.73
C GLY A 281 5.14 6.88 8.24
N ARG A 282 4.51 7.73 9.06
CA ARG A 282 5.17 8.82 9.78
C ARG A 282 4.99 8.63 11.29
N ARG A 283 5.96 9.11 12.07
CA ARG A 283 5.89 9.09 13.55
C ARG A 283 4.64 9.80 14.07
N VAL A 284 4.20 9.40 15.26
CA VAL A 284 3.02 10.00 15.89
C VAL A 284 3.31 11.44 16.26
N ILE A 285 4.44 11.72 16.90
CA ILE A 285 4.87 13.06 17.31
C ILE A 285 5.49 13.85 16.14
N SER A 286 5.32 15.17 16.11
CA SER A 286 6.13 16.04 15.25
C SER A 286 7.56 16.16 15.77
N ASN A 287 8.51 16.37 14.87
CA ASN A 287 9.92 16.61 15.23
C ASN A 287 10.19 18.11 15.46
N GLY A 288 11.41 18.43 15.88
CA GLY A 288 11.82 19.80 16.22
C GLY A 288 12.00 20.74 15.02
N SER A 289 11.60 20.34 13.80
CA SER A 289 11.77 21.11 12.57
C SER A 289 10.47 21.29 11.79
N ASP A 290 9.33 21.18 12.48
CA ASP A 290 7.99 21.28 11.89
C ASP A 290 7.74 20.20 10.81
N GLY A 291 8.26 19.01 11.04
CA GLY A 291 8.03 17.81 10.22
C GLY A 291 7.75 16.58 11.07
N THR A 292 7.88 15.41 10.46
CA THR A 292 7.78 14.11 11.15
C THR A 292 8.95 13.23 10.72
N ASP A 293 9.29 12.21 11.52
CA ASP A 293 10.27 11.20 11.09
C ASP A 293 9.56 9.95 10.53
N HIS A 294 10.33 9.01 9.98
CA HIS A 294 9.83 7.74 9.43
C HIS A 294 9.11 6.92 10.50
N GLY A 295 7.92 6.40 10.18
CA GLY A 295 7.09 5.58 11.07
C GLY A 295 6.68 4.24 10.47
N ALA A 296 6.11 3.37 11.29
CA ALA A 296 5.91 1.96 10.95
C ALA A 296 4.67 1.66 10.08
N ALA A 297 3.59 2.42 10.26
CA ALA A 297 2.31 2.12 9.62
C ALA A 297 1.60 3.36 9.07
N ALA A 298 0.87 3.18 7.97
CA ALA A 298 0.13 4.21 7.26
C ALA A 298 -1.21 3.69 6.75
N PRO A 299 -2.21 4.55 6.48
CA PRO A 299 -3.38 4.12 5.75
C PRO A 299 -3.04 3.82 4.28
N MET A 300 -3.65 2.79 3.71
CA MET A 300 -3.68 2.54 2.26
C MET A 300 -5.07 2.81 1.69
N PHE A 301 -5.13 3.34 0.48
CA PHE A 301 -6.38 3.53 -0.26
C PHE A 301 -6.44 2.57 -1.43
N VAL A 302 -7.58 1.90 -1.57
CA VAL A 302 -7.97 1.16 -2.79
C VAL A 302 -9.21 1.85 -3.36
N PHE A 303 -9.24 2.10 -4.66
CA PHE A 303 -10.30 2.86 -5.30
C PHE A 303 -10.68 2.30 -6.67
N GLY A 304 -11.95 2.41 -7.04
CA GLY A 304 -12.49 1.81 -8.27
C GLY A 304 -13.96 1.44 -8.13
N ASN A 305 -14.65 1.15 -9.24
CA ASN A 305 -16.06 0.75 -9.15
C ASN A 305 -16.24 -0.65 -8.54
N ALA A 306 -15.23 -1.53 -8.66
CA ALA A 306 -15.25 -2.86 -8.04
C ALA A 306 -14.97 -2.84 -6.53
N VAL A 307 -14.55 -1.70 -5.97
CA VAL A 307 -14.16 -1.57 -4.56
C VAL A 307 -15.39 -1.47 -3.67
N GLN A 308 -15.38 -2.19 -2.55
CA GLN A 308 -16.32 -1.99 -1.46
C GLN A 308 -15.88 -0.78 -0.63
N GLY A 309 -16.64 0.31 -0.73
CA GLY A 309 -16.31 1.56 -0.02
C GLY A 309 -16.44 1.43 1.50
N GLY A 310 -15.56 2.10 2.24
CA GLY A 310 -15.58 2.10 3.70
C GLY A 310 -14.20 2.25 4.34
N VAL A 311 -14.13 2.09 5.67
CA VAL A 311 -12.88 2.08 6.43
C VAL A 311 -12.69 0.70 7.06
N ILE A 312 -11.61 0.01 6.67
CA ILE A 312 -11.18 -1.25 7.27
C ILE A 312 -10.18 -0.92 8.39
N GLY A 313 -10.49 -1.39 9.60
CA GLY A 313 -9.70 -1.12 10.81
C GLY A 313 -10.20 0.07 11.64
N SER A 314 -9.52 0.24 12.77
CA SER A 314 -9.85 1.23 13.80
C SER A 314 -8.86 2.38 13.78
N ASN A 315 -9.23 3.50 14.40
CA ASN A 315 -8.26 4.56 14.66
C ASN A 315 -7.19 4.07 15.64
N PRO A 316 -5.91 4.45 15.45
CA PRO A 316 -4.89 4.14 16.44
C PRO A 316 -5.14 4.95 17.72
N THR A 317 -5.01 4.30 18.86
CA THR A 317 -5.00 4.97 20.17
C THR A 317 -3.76 5.85 20.28
N ILE A 318 -3.94 7.14 20.57
CA ILE A 318 -2.82 8.07 20.77
C ILE A 318 -2.57 8.22 22.28
N PRO A 319 -1.42 7.77 22.80
CA PRO A 319 -1.09 7.91 24.22
C PRO A 319 -1.09 9.37 24.67
N SER A 320 -1.36 9.62 25.95
CA SER A 320 -1.25 10.95 26.55
C SER A 320 0.18 11.50 26.55
N THR A 321 1.17 10.60 26.51
CA THR A 321 2.59 10.92 26.45
C THR A 321 3.21 10.13 25.30
N VAL A 322 3.60 10.86 24.26
CA VAL A 322 4.22 10.31 23.05
C VAL A 322 5.69 10.70 23.04
N THR A 323 6.55 9.78 22.62
CA THR A 323 7.99 9.97 22.43
C THR A 323 8.35 9.91 20.96
N VAL A 324 9.59 10.33 20.62
CA VAL A 324 10.13 10.25 19.25
C VAL A 324 10.18 8.81 18.70
N ASN A 325 10.15 7.81 19.59
CA ASN A 325 10.22 6.40 19.22
C ASN A 325 8.85 5.75 19.03
N ASP A 326 7.74 6.43 19.33
CA ASP A 326 6.41 5.84 19.24
C ASP A 326 5.93 5.78 17.78
N ASN A 327 5.31 4.65 17.43
CA ASN A 327 4.75 4.39 16.11
C ASN A 327 3.23 4.26 16.15
N VAL A 328 2.60 4.45 15.00
CA VAL A 328 1.25 3.89 14.79
C VAL A 328 1.40 2.36 14.76
N PRO A 329 0.72 1.61 15.65
CA PRO A 329 0.83 0.16 15.67
C PRO A 329 0.15 -0.44 14.44
N MET A 330 0.80 -1.42 13.82
CA MET A 330 0.26 -2.11 12.64
C MET A 330 -1.02 -2.88 12.99
N GLN A 331 -2.11 -2.67 12.24
CA GLN A 331 -3.32 -3.50 12.31
C GLN A 331 -3.38 -4.53 11.18
N TYR A 332 -2.89 -4.18 10.00
CA TYR A 332 -2.89 -5.06 8.84
C TYR A 332 -1.50 -5.15 8.23
N ASP A 333 -1.13 -6.37 7.84
CA ASP A 333 0.06 -6.56 7.04
C ASP A 333 -0.24 -6.17 5.60
N PHE A 334 0.63 -5.39 4.96
CA PHE A 334 0.41 -4.95 3.58
C PHE A 334 0.20 -6.10 2.59
N ARG A 335 0.78 -7.26 2.89
CA ARG A 335 0.67 -8.47 2.07
C ARG A 335 -0.75 -9.05 2.06
N GLN A 336 -1.57 -8.73 3.06
CA GLN A 336 -3.01 -9.04 3.06
C GLN A 336 -3.74 -8.27 1.96
N ILE A 337 -3.37 -6.99 1.72
CA ILE A 337 -3.93 -6.20 0.63
C ILE A 337 -3.49 -6.79 -0.71
N TYR A 338 -2.22 -7.17 -0.85
CA TYR A 338 -1.72 -7.79 -2.09
C TYR A 338 -2.39 -9.14 -2.38
N ALA A 339 -2.56 -9.98 -1.36
CA ALA A 339 -3.28 -11.23 -1.47
C ALA A 339 -4.75 -10.99 -1.89
N SER A 340 -5.41 -9.97 -1.33
CA SER A 340 -6.78 -9.59 -1.73
C SER A 340 -6.85 -9.14 -3.18
N VAL A 341 -5.89 -8.33 -3.66
CA VAL A 341 -5.82 -7.93 -5.07
C VAL A 341 -5.61 -9.14 -5.98
N LEU A 342 -4.66 -10.03 -5.66
CA LEU A 342 -4.43 -11.24 -6.45
C LEU A 342 -5.64 -12.17 -6.45
N LYS A 343 -6.26 -12.36 -5.28
CA LYS A 343 -7.38 -13.30 -5.10
C LYS A 343 -8.67 -12.79 -5.70
N ASP A 344 -9.09 -11.59 -5.32
CA ASP A 344 -10.45 -11.10 -5.59
C ASP A 344 -10.51 -10.31 -6.89
N TRP A 345 -9.45 -9.54 -7.24
CA TRP A 345 -9.44 -8.76 -8.48
C TRP A 345 -8.88 -9.51 -9.68
N PHE A 346 -7.77 -10.25 -9.49
CA PHE A 346 -7.20 -11.08 -10.54
C PHE A 346 -7.78 -12.51 -10.56
N GLU A 347 -8.65 -12.87 -9.61
CA GLU A 347 -9.38 -14.13 -9.54
C GLU A 347 -8.47 -15.38 -9.47
N LEU A 348 -7.31 -15.26 -8.79
CA LEU A 348 -6.36 -16.37 -8.66
C LEU A 348 -6.86 -17.47 -7.71
N SER A 349 -6.35 -18.69 -7.92
CA SER A 349 -6.48 -19.76 -6.93
C SER A 349 -5.62 -19.44 -5.69
N ASP A 350 -5.93 -20.04 -4.53
CA ASP A 350 -5.12 -19.82 -3.31
C ASP A 350 -3.68 -20.31 -3.49
N ALA A 351 -3.48 -21.34 -4.31
CA ALA A 351 -2.16 -21.85 -4.67
C ALA A 351 -1.37 -20.82 -5.48
N ASP A 352 -2.01 -20.15 -6.44
CA ASP A 352 -1.37 -19.13 -7.27
C ASP A 352 -1.07 -17.86 -6.46
N VAL A 353 -1.99 -17.43 -5.59
CA VAL A 353 -1.75 -16.33 -4.64
C VAL A 353 -0.54 -16.65 -3.78
N LYS A 354 -0.50 -17.85 -3.18
CA LYS A 354 0.63 -18.29 -2.35
C LYS A 354 1.95 -18.30 -3.12
N SER A 355 1.93 -18.78 -4.37
CA SER A 355 3.11 -18.78 -5.25
C SER A 355 3.61 -17.35 -5.53
N ALA A 356 2.72 -16.45 -5.95
CA ALA A 356 3.05 -15.04 -6.20
C ALA A 356 3.56 -14.32 -4.93
N MET A 357 3.11 -14.75 -3.76
CA MET A 357 3.54 -14.22 -2.45
C MET A 357 4.75 -14.95 -1.85
N GLY A 358 5.53 -15.66 -2.66
CA GLY A 358 6.78 -16.31 -2.24
C GLY A 358 6.55 -17.50 -1.31
N ASN A 359 5.55 -18.31 -1.63
CA ASN A 359 5.09 -19.47 -0.88
C ASN A 359 4.54 -19.17 0.53
N LYS A 360 4.18 -17.92 0.79
CA LYS A 360 3.55 -17.46 2.04
C LYS A 360 2.06 -17.23 1.82
N SER A 361 1.26 -17.56 2.83
CA SER A 361 -0.19 -17.37 2.81
C SER A 361 -0.55 -16.16 3.67
N PHE A 362 -1.42 -15.32 3.13
CA PHE A 362 -1.98 -14.16 3.81
C PHE A 362 -3.49 -14.20 3.66
N ASN A 363 -4.20 -13.87 4.74
CA ASN A 363 -5.65 -13.76 4.68
C ASN A 363 -6.03 -12.53 3.86
N THR A 364 -7.15 -12.61 3.16
CA THR A 364 -7.68 -11.50 2.37
C THR A 364 -8.46 -10.52 3.26
N LEU A 365 -8.81 -9.38 2.69
CA LEU A 365 -9.59 -8.32 3.31
C LEU A 365 -10.81 -8.02 2.41
N PRO A 366 -11.95 -7.57 2.96
CA PRO A 366 -13.17 -7.27 2.21
C PRO A 366 -13.05 -5.95 1.42
N ILE A 367 -12.12 -5.90 0.47
CA ILE A 367 -11.80 -4.71 -0.32
C ILE A 367 -12.69 -4.61 -1.56
N PHE A 368 -13.14 -5.75 -2.10
CA PHE A 368 -13.84 -5.82 -3.39
C PHE A 368 -15.28 -6.31 -3.23
N LYS A 369 -16.20 -5.80 -4.06
CA LYS A 369 -17.64 -6.10 -4.03
C LYS A 369 -18.00 -7.54 -4.39
N ASN A 370 -17.11 -8.27 -5.05
CA ASN A 370 -17.29 -9.69 -5.34
C ASN A 370 -16.90 -10.59 -4.16
N ASN A 371 -16.28 -10.02 -3.12
CA ASN A 371 -16.12 -10.69 -1.84
C ASN A 371 -17.50 -10.80 -1.18
N THR A 372 -17.84 -11.98 -0.67
CA THR A 372 -19.12 -12.23 0.01
C THR A 372 -19.19 -11.59 1.40
N ALA A 373 -18.05 -11.24 2.00
CA ALA A 373 -17.98 -10.56 3.27
C ALA A 373 -18.05 -9.04 3.08
N THR A 374 -18.95 -8.36 3.80
CA THR A 374 -18.98 -6.90 3.81
C THR A 374 -17.92 -6.30 4.74
N VAL A 375 -17.59 -5.02 4.56
CA VAL A 375 -16.74 -4.27 5.50
C VAL A 375 -17.37 -4.26 6.91
N GLU A 376 -18.68 -4.11 7.00
CA GLU A 376 -19.42 -4.19 8.26
C GLU A 376 -19.33 -5.59 8.90
N ASP A 377 -19.52 -6.66 8.12
CA ASP A 377 -19.37 -8.05 8.60
C ASP A 377 -17.95 -8.29 9.12
N TYR A 378 -16.95 -7.70 8.46
CA TYR A 378 -15.56 -7.80 8.89
C TYR A 378 -15.28 -6.98 10.16
N VAL A 379 -15.84 -5.78 10.30
CA VAL A 379 -15.75 -5.00 11.55
C VAL A 379 -16.38 -5.77 12.71
N ASP A 380 -17.54 -6.41 12.49
CA ASP A 380 -18.14 -7.32 13.48
C ASP A 380 -17.28 -8.56 13.72
N LEU A 381 -16.63 -9.11 12.69
CA LEU A 381 -15.72 -10.24 12.84
C LEU A 381 -14.49 -9.88 13.69
N VAL A 382 -13.92 -8.70 13.51
CA VAL A 382 -12.75 -8.22 14.25
C VAL A 382 -13.11 -7.79 15.68
N SER A 383 -14.35 -7.33 15.93
CA SER A 383 -14.84 -7.01 17.28
C SER A 383 -15.06 -8.26 18.15
N ARG A 384 -15.15 -9.45 17.55
CA ARG A 384 -15.28 -10.75 18.24
C ARG A 384 -13.99 -11.27 18.90
N ILE A 385 -12.88 -10.55 18.75
CA ILE A 385 -11.75 -10.71 19.66
C ILE A 385 -11.49 -9.35 20.32
N SER A 386 -11.03 -9.37 21.56
CA SER A 386 -10.75 -8.13 22.26
C SER A 386 -9.57 -8.28 23.22
N LEU A 387 -8.73 -7.26 23.26
CA LEU A 387 -7.81 -7.03 24.37
C LEU A 387 -8.60 -6.25 25.42
N ASN A 388 -9.07 -6.94 26.45
CA ASN A 388 -10.03 -6.39 27.41
C ASN A 388 -9.35 -5.46 28.41
N LYS A 389 -8.20 -5.88 28.93
CA LYS A 389 -7.54 -5.21 30.03
C LYS A 389 -6.05 -5.52 30.03
N ILE A 390 -5.24 -4.50 30.23
CA ILE A 390 -3.81 -4.62 30.54
C ILE A 390 -3.64 -3.91 31.88
N TYR A 391 -3.38 -4.67 32.94
CA TYR A 391 -3.32 -4.10 34.29
C TYR A 391 -2.33 -4.84 35.21
N PRO A 392 -1.50 -4.11 35.99
CA PRO A 392 -1.36 -2.66 36.00
C PRO A 392 -0.80 -2.11 34.67
N ASN A 393 -1.25 -0.91 34.29
CA ASN A 393 -0.74 -0.13 33.16
C ASN A 393 -0.80 1.36 33.57
N PRO A 394 0.31 1.99 33.96
CA PRO A 394 1.69 1.53 33.79
C PRO A 394 2.09 0.28 34.60
N ALA A 395 2.96 -0.56 34.05
CA ALA A 395 3.48 -1.77 34.67
C ALA A 395 4.94 -1.58 35.12
N THR A 396 5.30 -2.06 36.33
CA THR A 396 6.66 -1.96 36.88
C THR A 396 7.36 -3.32 36.98
N GLU A 397 6.65 -4.36 37.42
CA GLU A 397 7.19 -5.71 37.55
C GLU A 397 6.48 -6.72 36.65
N ASN A 398 5.15 -6.71 36.70
CA ASN A 398 4.31 -7.56 35.87
C ASN A 398 3.04 -6.82 35.42
N THR A 399 2.39 -7.37 34.41
CA THR A 399 1.06 -6.95 33.97
C THR A 399 0.26 -8.17 33.53
N ASP A 400 -1.01 -8.19 33.91
CA ASP A 400 -1.96 -9.20 33.42
C ASP A 400 -2.62 -8.66 32.15
N ILE A 401 -2.51 -9.44 31.08
CA ILE A 401 -3.14 -9.15 29.79
C ILE A 401 -4.34 -10.08 29.66
N GLU A 402 -5.51 -9.49 29.81
CA GLU A 402 -6.80 -10.16 29.62
C GLU A 402 -7.27 -9.98 28.17
N TYR A 403 -7.65 -11.08 27.54
CA TYR A 403 -8.20 -11.08 26.18
C TYR A 403 -9.33 -12.08 26.02
N PHE A 404 -10.26 -11.77 25.12
CA PHE A 404 -11.39 -12.62 24.76
C PHE A 404 -11.26 -13.15 23.33
N THR A 405 -11.72 -14.38 23.11
CA THR A 405 -11.80 -14.98 21.78
C THR A 405 -13.03 -15.87 21.61
N GLU A 406 -13.60 -15.92 20.40
CA GLU A 406 -14.71 -16.79 19.99
C GLU A 406 -14.31 -18.24 19.62
N ALA A 407 -13.09 -18.66 19.98
CA ALA A 407 -12.39 -19.87 19.53
C ALA A 407 -11.61 -19.72 18.20
N GLY A 408 -10.37 -20.20 18.20
CA GLY A 408 -9.48 -20.15 17.05
C GLY A 408 -8.00 -20.12 17.43
N ASN A 409 -7.11 -20.13 16.44
CA ASN A 409 -5.68 -19.93 16.66
C ASN A 409 -5.40 -18.47 17.02
N VAL A 410 -5.00 -18.23 18.26
CA VAL A 410 -4.64 -16.92 18.80
C VAL A 410 -3.13 -16.79 18.82
N LYS A 411 -2.62 -15.63 18.43
CA LYS A 411 -1.24 -15.21 18.67
C LYS A 411 -1.24 -13.87 19.41
N LEU A 412 -0.66 -13.87 20.62
CA LEU A 412 -0.50 -12.69 21.47
C LEU A 412 0.98 -12.30 21.48
N THR A 413 1.30 -11.15 20.91
CA THR A 413 2.68 -10.70 20.67
C THR A 413 2.89 -9.31 21.25
N VAL A 414 4.04 -9.09 21.87
CA VAL A 414 4.47 -7.77 22.35
C VAL A 414 5.48 -7.20 21.37
N PHE A 415 5.24 -5.97 20.94
CA PHE A 415 6.15 -5.18 20.15
C PHE A 415 6.67 -3.99 20.98
N ASP A 416 7.89 -3.56 20.73
CA ASP A 416 8.40 -2.31 21.30
C ASP A 416 7.85 -1.09 20.56
N ALA A 417 8.18 0.11 21.05
CA ALA A 417 7.80 1.37 20.42
C ALA A 417 8.22 1.44 18.94
N MET A 418 9.32 0.77 18.57
CA MET A 418 9.88 0.73 17.21
C MET A 418 9.21 -0.33 16.31
N GLY A 419 8.25 -1.12 16.83
CA GLY A 419 7.58 -2.20 16.10
C GLY A 419 8.42 -3.48 16.00
N GLN A 420 9.48 -3.62 16.78
CA GLN A 420 10.26 -4.85 16.89
C GLN A 420 9.54 -5.84 17.79
N GLN A 421 9.49 -7.10 17.39
CA GLN A 421 8.91 -8.16 18.19
C GLN A 421 9.78 -8.42 19.43
N VAL A 422 9.23 -8.18 20.62
CA VAL A 422 9.87 -8.38 21.92
C VAL A 422 9.61 -9.78 22.45
N ALA A 423 8.35 -10.21 22.40
CA ALA A 423 7.94 -11.51 22.93
C ALA A 423 6.68 -12.03 22.24
N ILE A 424 6.58 -13.36 22.11
CA ILE A 424 5.31 -14.04 21.84
C ILE A 424 4.84 -14.59 23.19
N LEU A 425 3.78 -14.01 23.74
CA LEU A 425 3.25 -14.38 25.05
C LEU A 425 2.39 -15.64 24.97
N LYS A 426 1.70 -15.81 23.84
CA LYS A 426 0.86 -16.97 23.59
C LYS A 426 0.73 -17.22 22.10
N GLU A 427 0.74 -18.48 21.69
CA GLU A 427 0.46 -18.90 20.32
C GLU A 427 -0.20 -20.29 20.33
N GLY A 428 -1.31 -20.44 19.61
CA GLY A 428 -2.01 -21.72 19.43
C GLY A 428 -3.53 -21.62 19.51
N TRP A 429 -4.19 -22.78 19.45
CA TRP A 429 -5.65 -22.85 19.49
C TRP A 429 -6.21 -22.56 20.88
N HIS A 430 -7.20 -21.66 20.96
CA HIS A 430 -7.95 -21.33 22.15
C HIS A 430 -9.44 -21.59 21.89
N GLY A 431 -10.18 -22.09 22.88
CA GLY A 431 -11.64 -22.19 22.82
C GLY A 431 -12.32 -20.84 23.08
N HIS A 432 -13.64 -20.78 22.96
CA HIS A 432 -14.41 -19.59 23.30
C HIS A 432 -14.21 -19.21 24.78
N GLY A 433 -13.91 -17.95 25.05
CA GLY A 433 -13.82 -17.43 26.42
C GLY A 433 -12.75 -16.36 26.61
N THR A 434 -12.62 -15.94 27.86
CA THR A 434 -11.63 -14.95 28.32
C THR A 434 -10.42 -15.67 28.92
N TYR A 435 -9.23 -15.19 28.57
CA TYR A 435 -7.95 -15.72 29.02
C TYR A 435 -7.12 -14.59 29.61
N VAL A 436 -6.25 -14.94 30.56
CA VAL A 436 -5.28 -14.02 31.15
C VAL A 436 -3.89 -14.59 30.96
N VAL A 437 -2.96 -13.75 30.50
CA VAL A 437 -1.54 -14.07 30.46
C VAL A 437 -0.79 -13.04 31.29
N ASN A 438 -0.04 -13.51 32.28
CA ASN A 438 0.87 -12.67 33.05
C ASN A 438 2.14 -12.42 32.24
N PHE A 439 2.57 -11.17 32.18
CA PHE A 439 3.78 -10.77 31.49
C PHE A 439 4.76 -10.08 32.45
N ASP A 440 5.95 -10.66 32.62
CA ASP A 440 7.04 -10.07 33.40
C ASP A 440 7.76 -9.00 32.58
N VAL A 441 7.74 -7.76 33.07
CA VAL A 441 8.31 -6.59 32.40
C VAL A 441 9.64 -6.13 33.00
N ARG A 442 10.17 -6.79 34.05
CA ARG A 442 11.38 -6.33 34.77
C ARG A 442 12.65 -6.28 33.90
N GLY A 443 12.69 -7.04 32.81
CA GLY A 443 13.78 -7.02 31.84
C GLY A 443 13.62 -5.99 30.72
N LEU A 444 12.48 -5.31 30.64
CA LEU A 444 12.17 -4.36 29.60
C LEU A 444 12.65 -2.96 29.97
N ARG A 445 13.04 -2.18 28.96
CA ARG A 445 13.32 -0.76 29.14
C ARG A 445 12.02 -0.02 29.40
N LYS A 446 12.07 1.01 30.25
CA LYS A 446 10.94 1.92 30.48
C LYS A 446 10.50 2.56 29.16
N GLY A 447 9.20 2.61 28.91
CA GLY A 447 8.63 3.16 27.68
C GLY A 447 7.35 2.45 27.24
N ASN A 448 6.85 2.87 26.07
CA ASN A 448 5.66 2.29 25.46
C ASN A 448 6.00 1.00 24.72
N TYR A 449 5.12 0.01 24.87
CA TYR A 449 5.07 -1.25 24.14
C TYR A 449 3.66 -1.42 23.59
N TYR A 450 3.50 -2.30 22.61
CA TYR A 450 2.23 -2.60 21.97
C TYR A 450 1.93 -4.09 22.08
N VAL A 451 0.84 -4.42 22.78
CA VAL A 451 0.32 -5.77 22.86
C VAL A 451 -0.63 -5.98 21.70
N GLN A 452 -0.28 -6.87 20.78
CA GLN A 452 -1.12 -7.24 19.64
C GLN A 452 -1.65 -8.65 19.81
N MET A 453 -2.97 -8.78 19.72
CA MET A 453 -3.65 -10.06 19.56
C MET A 453 -4.03 -10.24 18.08
N SER A 454 -3.75 -11.41 17.52
CA SER A 454 -4.26 -11.81 16.21
C SER A 454 -4.94 -13.17 16.24
N GLN A 455 -5.99 -13.32 15.42
CA GLN A 455 -6.69 -14.57 15.14
C GLN A 455 -7.19 -14.55 13.70
N GLY A 456 -6.50 -15.26 12.79
CA GLY A 456 -6.80 -15.19 11.36
C GLY A 456 -6.67 -13.75 10.86
N GLU A 457 -7.77 -13.18 10.39
CA GLU A 457 -7.87 -11.79 9.88
C GLU A 457 -8.02 -10.76 11.00
N LYS A 458 -8.43 -11.20 12.19
CA LYS A 458 -8.75 -10.32 13.31
C LYS A 458 -7.48 -9.84 13.98
N ARG A 459 -7.34 -8.53 14.18
CA ARG A 459 -6.28 -7.96 15.04
C ARG A 459 -6.82 -6.89 15.98
N GLN A 460 -6.30 -6.91 17.20
CA GLN A 460 -6.50 -5.89 18.22
C GLN A 460 -5.12 -5.49 18.75
N THR A 461 -4.89 -4.21 18.99
CA THR A 461 -3.61 -3.74 19.54
C THR A 461 -3.85 -2.67 20.59
N GLU A 462 -3.27 -2.89 21.77
CA GLU A 462 -3.39 -2.00 22.92
C GLU A 462 -2.01 -1.58 23.42
N VAL A 463 -1.94 -0.39 24.03
CA VAL A 463 -0.69 0.20 24.53
C VAL A 463 -0.40 -0.32 25.94
N LEU A 464 0.83 -0.78 26.18
CA LEU A 464 1.38 -1.12 27.48
C LEU A 464 2.52 -0.14 27.81
N LEU A 465 2.39 0.62 28.90
CA LEU A 465 3.45 1.49 29.40
C LEU A 465 4.25 0.77 30.49
N VAL A 466 5.57 0.62 30.31
CA VAL A 466 6.50 0.05 31.30
C VAL A 466 7.24 1.16 32.04
N GLN A 467 7.31 1.10 33.37
CA GLN A 467 7.84 2.14 34.26
C GLN A 467 8.96 1.71 35.18
#